data_AF-A0A1F6P805-F1
#
_entry.id   AF-A0A1F6P805-F1
#
_cell.length_a   1.000
_cell.length_b   1.000
_cell.length_c   1.000
_cell.angle_alpha   90.00
_cell.angle_beta   90.00
_cell.angle_gamma   90.00
#
_symmetry.space_group_name_H-M   'P 1'
#
loop_
_entity.id
_entity.type
_entity.pdbx_description
1 polymer ?
#
loop_
_entity_poly.entity_id
_entity_poly.type
_entity_poly.pdbx_seq_one_letter_code
_entity_poly.pdbx_strand_id
1 'polypeptide(L)'
;MPKFINQKCVHCLRYCEFLTQDHIFPKAWYPESTPVNIEKWTAPSCKKCNASLGEIEDDFLTRLGTSIETNDSVAKVIGMKAINAMIPNPSDNPRDFGRKQKTLFRMLEDMKPCTGPSKDMLVHANHWHKPGEGLQIRIPQKKLVILVKKIVRGLEFKLHSRLVEVGRRIWVYRPTQDNPQLDITINRFKALLAKEPISVNCGPGFIVSYGINPYNKGHIIYKILIWNHFEFWAEIVPNKMIRK
;
A
#
# COMPACT_ATOMS: atom_id res chain seq x y z
N MET A 1 -20.43 -0.73 -18.18
CA MET A 1 -19.60 -1.05 -19.36
C MET A 1 -18.13 -1.13 -18.94
N PRO A 2 -17.35 -2.13 -19.39
CA PRO A 2 -15.92 -2.20 -19.10
C PRO A 2 -15.19 -1.01 -19.74
N LYS A 3 -14.50 -0.18 -18.94
CA LYS A 3 -13.70 0.95 -19.45
C LYS A 3 -12.42 0.53 -20.18
N PHE A 4 -12.02 -0.73 -20.02
CA PHE A 4 -10.76 -1.25 -20.50
C PHE A 4 -11.01 -2.55 -21.27
N ILE A 5 -10.76 -2.49 -22.57
CA ILE A 5 -10.91 -3.62 -23.49
C ILE A 5 -9.61 -3.85 -24.26
N ASN A 6 -9.37 -5.09 -24.71
CA ASN A 6 -8.32 -5.43 -25.68
C ASN A 6 -6.92 -4.93 -25.29
N GLN A 7 -6.53 -5.10 -24.02
CA GLN A 7 -5.21 -4.70 -23.53
C GLN A 7 -4.68 -5.63 -22.44
N LYS A 8 -3.45 -5.38 -21.97
CA LYS A 8 -2.82 -6.19 -20.91
C LYS A 8 -3.26 -5.73 -19.52
N CYS A 9 -3.41 -6.68 -18.61
CA CYS A 9 -3.54 -6.40 -17.18
C CYS A 9 -2.22 -5.83 -16.62
N VAL A 10 -2.27 -4.74 -15.85
CA VAL A 10 -1.07 -4.09 -15.30
C VAL A 10 -0.28 -4.98 -14.33
N HIS A 11 -0.95 -5.96 -13.71
CA HIS A 11 -0.37 -6.83 -12.68
C HIS A 11 0.27 -8.09 -13.26
N CYS A 12 -0.47 -8.82 -14.09
CA CYS A 12 0.00 -10.10 -14.64
C CYS A 12 0.50 -10.02 -16.09
N LEU A 13 0.34 -8.87 -16.76
CA LEU A 13 0.73 -8.61 -18.15
C LEU A 13 0.05 -9.50 -19.20
N ARG A 14 -0.89 -10.37 -18.79
CA ARG A 14 -1.71 -11.15 -19.71
C ARG A 14 -2.63 -10.22 -20.48
N TYR A 15 -2.75 -10.48 -21.79
CA TYR A 15 -3.74 -9.82 -22.63
C TYR A 15 -5.13 -10.31 -22.25
N CYS A 16 -6.09 -9.41 -22.17
CA CYS A 16 -7.48 -9.71 -21.81
C CYS A 16 -8.41 -8.88 -22.69
N GLU A 17 -9.46 -9.51 -23.20
CA GLU A 17 -10.52 -8.84 -23.94
C GLU A 17 -11.28 -7.85 -23.05
N PHE A 18 -11.59 -8.25 -21.82
CA PHE A 18 -12.26 -7.42 -20.82
C PHE A 18 -11.43 -7.30 -19.54
N LEU A 19 -11.24 -6.07 -19.08
CA LEU A 19 -10.56 -5.77 -17.83
C LEU A 19 -11.46 -5.00 -16.87
N THR A 20 -11.25 -5.24 -15.59
CA THR A 20 -11.86 -4.49 -14.49
C THR A 20 -11.05 -3.23 -14.20
N GLN A 21 -11.64 -2.31 -13.43
CA GLN A 21 -10.96 -1.13 -12.92
C GLN A 21 -10.48 -1.40 -11.50
N ASP A 22 -9.19 -1.63 -11.35
CA ASP A 22 -8.55 -1.74 -10.04
C ASP A 22 -8.12 -0.35 -9.59
N HIS A 23 -8.49 0.07 -8.39
CA HIS A 23 -8.12 1.39 -7.88
C HIS A 23 -6.66 1.34 -7.47
N ILE A 24 -5.82 2.30 -7.87
CA ILE A 24 -4.38 2.28 -7.53
C ILE A 24 -4.22 2.29 -6.00
N PHE A 25 -4.86 3.27 -5.34
CA PHE A 25 -5.09 3.27 -3.91
C PHE A 25 -6.49 2.71 -3.64
N PRO A 26 -6.67 1.78 -2.68
CA PRO A 26 -7.95 1.11 -2.49
C PRO A 26 -9.06 2.10 -2.17
N LYS A 27 -10.23 1.95 -2.79
CA LYS A 27 -11.35 2.88 -2.59
C LYS A 27 -11.76 2.98 -1.13
N ALA A 28 -11.73 1.87 -0.39
CA ALA A 28 -12.10 1.80 1.02
C ALA A 28 -11.15 2.60 1.94
N TRP A 29 -9.94 2.91 1.46
CA TRP A 29 -8.90 3.61 2.22
C TRP A 29 -9.03 5.14 2.15
N TYR A 30 -9.95 5.65 1.34
CA TYR A 30 -10.29 7.07 1.32
C TYR A 30 -11.33 7.39 2.42
N PRO A 31 -11.17 8.48 3.18
CA PRO A 31 -12.22 8.97 4.09
C PRO A 31 -13.54 9.24 3.35
N GLU A 32 -14.69 9.09 4.02
CA GLU A 32 -16.01 9.45 3.49
C GLU A 32 -16.08 10.93 3.12
N SER A 33 -15.33 11.78 3.83
CA SER A 33 -15.20 13.21 3.57
C SER A 33 -14.37 13.54 2.32
N THR A 34 -13.85 12.54 1.60
CA THR A 34 -13.09 12.78 0.36
C THR A 34 -13.99 13.47 -0.67
N PRO A 35 -13.62 14.68 -1.15
CA PRO A 35 -14.45 15.42 -2.09
C PRO A 35 -14.73 14.61 -3.37
N VAL A 36 -15.95 14.74 -3.90
CA VAL A 36 -16.42 13.97 -5.07
C VAL A 36 -15.63 14.25 -6.34
N ASN A 37 -15.00 15.43 -6.43
CA ASN A 37 -14.16 15.86 -7.54
C ASN A 37 -12.74 15.28 -7.49
N ILE A 38 -12.34 14.62 -6.41
CA ILE A 38 -11.05 13.93 -6.35
C ILE A 38 -11.12 12.64 -7.17
N GLU A 39 -10.33 12.61 -8.26
CA GLU A 39 -10.21 11.42 -9.10
C GLU A 39 -9.53 10.30 -8.30
N LYS A 40 -10.26 9.21 -8.07
CA LYS A 40 -9.70 7.98 -7.52
C LYS A 40 -9.09 7.19 -8.67
N TRP A 41 -7.77 7.25 -8.82
CA TRP A 41 -7.11 6.65 -9.97
C TRP A 41 -7.33 5.15 -10.05
N THR A 42 -7.55 4.66 -11.27
CA THR A 42 -7.72 3.24 -11.56
C THR A 42 -6.78 2.80 -12.68
N ALA A 43 -6.47 1.50 -12.70
CA ALA A 43 -5.65 0.85 -13.72
C ALA A 43 -6.33 -0.46 -14.19
N PRO A 44 -6.04 -0.91 -15.42
CA PRO A 44 -6.67 -2.10 -15.98
C PRO A 44 -6.17 -3.39 -15.32
N SER A 45 -7.09 -4.16 -14.74
CA SER A 45 -6.77 -5.38 -14.01
C SER A 45 -7.69 -6.53 -14.40
N CYS A 46 -7.15 -7.73 -14.59
CA CYS A 46 -7.98 -8.91 -14.85
C CYS A 46 -8.75 -9.27 -13.56
N LYS A 47 -9.91 -9.92 -13.70
CA LYS A 47 -10.78 -10.27 -12.56
C LYS A 47 -10.03 -11.02 -11.45
N LYS A 48 -9.15 -11.95 -11.83
CA LYS A 48 -8.34 -12.74 -10.88
C LYS A 48 -7.35 -11.87 -10.09
N CYS A 49 -6.62 -10.98 -10.76
CA CYS A 49 -5.68 -10.08 -10.07
C CYS A 49 -6.43 -9.10 -9.18
N ASN A 50 -7.48 -8.44 -9.68
CA ASN A 50 -8.25 -7.47 -8.91
C ASN A 50 -8.85 -8.12 -7.64
N ALA A 51 -9.45 -9.31 -7.76
CA ALA A 51 -9.99 -10.02 -6.60
C ALA A 51 -8.90 -10.38 -5.57
N SER A 52 -7.79 -10.99 -6.01
CA SER A 52 -6.70 -11.38 -5.12
C SER A 52 -6.00 -10.20 -4.44
N LEU A 53 -5.90 -9.07 -5.13
CA LEU A 53 -5.32 -7.83 -4.58
C LEU A 53 -6.30 -7.16 -3.62
N GLY A 54 -7.59 -7.14 -3.93
CA GLY A 54 -8.64 -6.66 -3.03
C GLY A 54 -8.65 -7.39 -1.68
N GLU A 55 -8.46 -8.72 -1.67
CA GLU A 55 -8.33 -9.47 -0.41
C GLU A 55 -7.11 -9.05 0.43
N ILE A 56 -6.00 -8.69 -0.23
CA ILE A 56 -4.81 -8.16 0.46
C ILE A 56 -5.11 -6.76 0.99
N GLU A 57 -5.76 -5.91 0.21
CA GLU A 57 -6.11 -4.53 0.60
C GLU A 57 -7.06 -4.48 1.80
N ASP A 58 -8.04 -5.38 1.85
CA ASP A 58 -8.96 -5.51 2.98
C ASP A 58 -8.21 -5.95 4.25
N ASP A 59 -7.30 -6.92 4.14
CA ASP A 59 -6.44 -7.40 5.26
C ASP A 59 -5.48 -6.30 5.75
N PHE A 60 -4.94 -5.48 4.85
CA PHE A 60 -4.10 -4.34 5.25
C PHE A 60 -4.92 -3.18 5.82
N LEU A 61 -6.14 -2.93 5.37
CA LEU A 61 -6.99 -1.90 5.98
C LEU A 61 -7.18 -2.18 7.47
N THR A 62 -7.53 -3.42 7.84
CA THR A 62 -7.76 -3.78 9.23
C THR A 62 -6.49 -3.72 10.07
N ARG A 63 -5.38 -4.28 9.57
CA ARG A 63 -4.09 -4.29 10.29
C ARG A 63 -3.48 -2.90 10.44
N LEU A 64 -3.40 -2.15 9.34
CA LEU A 64 -2.81 -0.81 9.35
C LEU A 64 -3.72 0.16 10.08
N GLY A 65 -5.02 0.19 9.76
CA GLY A 65 -5.95 1.14 10.34
C GLY A 65 -6.06 1.03 11.85
N THR A 66 -6.00 -0.18 12.41
CA THR A 66 -5.98 -0.39 13.87
C THR A 66 -4.67 -0.03 14.54
N SER A 67 -3.61 0.16 13.76
CA SER A 67 -2.26 0.53 14.24
C SER A 67 -2.01 2.05 14.14
N ILE A 68 -3.00 2.84 13.72
CA ILE A 68 -2.87 4.28 13.55
C ILE A 68 -3.29 5.01 14.83
N GLU A 69 -2.47 5.97 15.26
CA GLU A 69 -2.85 6.90 16.33
C GLU A 69 -3.95 7.87 15.91
N THR A 70 -4.94 8.02 16.77
CA THR A 70 -6.19 8.76 16.46
C THR A 70 -6.09 10.28 16.59
N ASN A 71 -4.88 10.83 16.76
CA ASN A 71 -4.68 12.28 16.94
C ASN A 71 -4.69 13.05 15.60
N ASP A 72 -4.47 12.38 14.47
CA ASP A 72 -4.75 12.91 13.13
C ASP A 72 -6.22 12.59 12.76
N SER A 73 -6.97 13.59 12.30
CA SER A 73 -8.40 13.46 11.98
C SER A 73 -8.67 12.54 10.79
N VAL A 74 -7.78 12.50 9.79
CA VAL A 74 -7.86 11.58 8.64
C VAL A 74 -7.60 10.16 9.10
N ALA A 75 -6.52 9.99 9.87
CA ALA A 75 -6.11 8.76 10.52
C ALA A 75 -7.21 8.14 11.40
N LYS A 76 -7.89 8.97 12.20
CA LYS A 76 -9.01 8.53 13.07
C LYS A 76 -10.16 7.92 12.27
N VAL A 77 -10.52 8.50 11.13
CA VAL A 77 -11.58 7.95 10.26
C VAL A 77 -11.18 6.58 9.73
N ILE A 78 -9.92 6.42 9.31
CA ILE A 78 -9.41 5.13 8.83
C ILE A 78 -9.39 4.08 9.94
N GLY A 79 -8.95 4.45 11.15
CA GLY A 79 -9.01 3.56 12.31
C GLY A 79 -10.44 3.09 12.59
N MET A 80 -11.41 4.00 12.53
CA MET A 80 -12.83 3.64 12.69
C MET A 80 -13.33 2.70 11.58
N LYS A 81 -12.93 2.91 10.33
CA LYS A 81 -13.25 1.99 9.23
C LYS A 81 -12.67 0.60 9.46
N ALA A 82 -11.43 0.53 9.89
CA ALA A 82 -10.76 -0.73 10.20
C ALA A 82 -11.51 -1.48 11.32
N ILE A 83 -11.92 -0.78 12.38
CA ILE A 83 -12.74 -1.34 13.46
C ILE A 83 -14.09 -1.83 12.91
N ASN A 84 -14.80 -1.02 12.13
CA ASN A 84 -16.10 -1.37 11.54
C ASN A 84 -16.03 -2.53 10.54
N ALA A 85 -14.87 -2.76 9.92
CA ALA A 85 -14.62 -3.89 9.04
C ALA A 85 -14.37 -5.21 9.81
N MET A 86 -14.22 -5.16 11.13
CA MET A 86 -13.97 -6.31 11.99
C MET A 86 -15.10 -6.59 12.97
N ILE A 87 -15.73 -5.56 13.53
CA ILE A 87 -16.77 -5.71 14.55
C ILE A 87 -18.12 -5.97 13.85
N PRO A 88 -18.70 -7.18 13.99
CA PRO A 88 -20.01 -7.48 13.42
C PRO A 88 -21.09 -6.67 14.15
N ASN A 89 -22.06 -6.14 13.40
CA ASN A 89 -23.26 -5.52 13.95
C ASN A 89 -24.45 -6.49 13.82
N PRO A 90 -25.33 -6.62 14.82
CA PRO A 90 -26.57 -7.41 14.68
C PRO A 90 -27.44 -7.04 13.49
N SER A 91 -27.35 -5.81 12.96
CA SER A 91 -28.05 -5.37 11.74
C SER A 91 -27.35 -5.75 10.44
N ASP A 92 -26.13 -6.30 10.49
CA ASP A 92 -25.44 -6.79 9.30
C ASP A 92 -26.17 -8.00 8.73
N ASN A 93 -26.17 -8.13 7.40
CA ASN A 93 -26.66 -9.36 6.77
C ASN A 93 -25.76 -10.56 7.16
N PRO A 94 -26.27 -11.80 7.13
CA PRO A 94 -25.53 -12.97 7.62
C PRO A 94 -24.15 -13.17 6.97
N ARG A 95 -24.03 -12.81 5.69
CA ARG A 95 -22.76 -12.92 4.96
C ARG A 95 -21.74 -11.91 5.45
N ASP A 96 -22.14 -10.65 5.66
CA ASP A 96 -21.24 -9.61 6.15
C ASP A 96 -20.86 -9.85 7.61
N PHE A 97 -21.83 -10.25 8.44
CA PHE A 97 -21.60 -10.63 9.83
C PHE A 97 -20.50 -11.71 9.94
N GLY A 98 -20.66 -12.81 9.20
CA GLY A 98 -19.69 -13.91 9.19
C GLY A 98 -18.32 -13.50 8.64
N ARG A 99 -18.28 -12.59 7.66
CA ARG A 99 -17.02 -12.03 7.13
C ARG A 99 -16.29 -11.24 8.20
N LYS A 100 -16.96 -10.28 8.85
CA LYS A 100 -16.38 -9.44 9.91
C LYS A 100 -15.87 -10.28 11.07
N GLN A 101 -16.68 -11.24 11.53
CA GLN A 101 -16.33 -12.16 12.60
C GLN A 101 -15.06 -12.96 12.27
N LYS A 102 -14.96 -13.49 11.04
CA LYS A 102 -13.76 -14.21 10.58
C LYS A 102 -12.53 -13.30 10.54
N THR A 103 -12.69 -12.05 10.11
CA THR A 103 -11.59 -11.07 10.08
C THR A 103 -11.12 -10.74 11.49
N LEU A 104 -12.04 -10.54 12.44
CA LEU A 104 -11.72 -10.30 13.85
C LEU A 104 -10.94 -11.48 14.44
N PHE A 105 -11.40 -12.72 14.27
CA PHE A 105 -10.69 -13.89 14.81
C PHE A 105 -9.28 -14.02 14.25
N ARG A 106 -9.09 -13.84 12.93
CA ARG A 106 -7.76 -13.85 12.31
C ARG A 106 -6.84 -12.75 12.86
N MET A 107 -7.40 -11.57 13.13
CA MET A 107 -6.64 -10.46 13.73
C MET A 107 -6.20 -10.81 15.15
N LEU A 108 -7.11 -11.35 15.96
CA LEU A 108 -6.83 -11.78 17.34
C LEU A 108 -5.78 -12.90 17.40
N GLU A 109 -5.82 -13.86 16.49
CA GLU A 109 -4.79 -14.93 16.36
C GLU A 109 -3.38 -14.37 16.07
N ASP A 110 -3.30 -13.25 15.35
CA ASP A 110 -2.05 -12.58 15.01
C ASP A 110 -1.60 -11.53 16.03
N MET A 111 -2.42 -11.24 17.04
CA MET A 111 -2.10 -10.32 18.12
C MET A 111 -1.22 -11.01 19.16
N LYS A 112 -0.17 -10.32 19.61
CA LYS A 112 0.75 -10.78 20.64
C LYS A 112 1.04 -9.66 21.62
N PRO A 113 1.50 -9.96 22.85
CA PRO A 113 2.04 -8.93 23.72
C PRO A 113 3.18 -8.16 23.02
N CYS A 114 3.20 -6.84 23.16
CA CYS A 114 4.29 -6.00 22.69
C CYS A 114 5.57 -6.37 23.44
N THR A 115 6.59 -6.83 22.71
CA THR A 115 7.88 -7.28 23.26
C THR A 115 9.04 -6.37 22.85
N GLY A 116 8.73 -5.23 22.22
CA GLY A 116 9.71 -4.30 21.66
C GLY A 116 9.79 -4.35 20.12
N PRO A 117 10.76 -3.66 19.50
CA PRO A 117 10.92 -3.58 18.05
C PRO A 117 11.08 -4.95 17.40
N SER A 118 10.37 -5.19 16.29
CA SER A 118 10.55 -6.41 15.50
C SER A 118 10.59 -6.08 14.00
N LYS A 119 11.36 -6.87 13.24
CA LYS A 119 11.52 -6.69 11.79
C LYS A 119 10.21 -6.85 11.01
N ASP A 120 9.27 -7.61 11.58
CA ASP A 120 7.93 -7.87 11.04
C ASP A 120 6.87 -6.86 11.52
N MET A 121 7.27 -5.85 12.31
CA MET A 121 6.37 -4.78 12.77
C MET A 121 6.43 -3.56 11.87
N LEU A 122 5.27 -2.98 11.56
CA LEU A 122 5.23 -1.56 11.24
C LEU A 122 5.35 -0.79 12.56
N VAL A 123 6.53 -0.21 12.74
CA VAL A 123 6.80 0.68 13.88
C VAL A 123 6.14 2.02 13.54
N HIS A 124 5.16 2.43 14.34
CA HIS A 124 4.73 3.82 14.36
C HIS A 124 5.86 4.64 14.98
N ALA A 125 6.22 5.76 14.35
CA ALA A 125 7.43 6.51 14.72
C ALA A 125 7.36 7.14 16.12
N ASN A 126 6.20 7.18 16.78
CA ASN A 126 6.00 8.14 17.87
C ASN A 126 5.62 7.55 19.25
N HIS A 127 5.14 6.30 19.38
CA HIS A 127 4.83 5.75 20.70
C HIS A 127 5.11 4.25 20.77
N TRP A 128 6.17 3.91 21.50
CA TRP A 128 6.31 2.57 22.06
C TRP A 128 5.39 2.48 23.28
N HIS A 129 4.41 1.58 23.25
CA HIS A 129 3.96 1.00 24.52
C HIS A 129 5.17 0.32 25.15
N LYS A 130 5.41 0.50 26.45
CA LYS A 130 6.50 -0.23 27.09
C LYS A 130 6.26 -1.74 26.88
N PRO A 131 7.31 -2.57 26.82
CA PRO A 131 7.12 -4.02 26.75
C PRO A 131 6.10 -4.48 27.79
N GLY A 132 5.05 -5.18 27.35
CA GLY A 132 3.95 -5.64 28.19
C GLY A 132 2.76 -4.68 28.36
N GLU A 133 2.83 -3.42 27.92
CA GLU A 133 1.74 -2.42 28.06
C GLU A 133 0.75 -2.39 26.87
N GLY A 134 0.84 -3.34 25.92
CA GLY A 134 -0.07 -3.38 24.77
C GLY A 134 0.03 -4.63 23.91
N LEU A 135 -0.86 -4.72 22.91
CA LEU A 135 -0.83 -5.75 21.88
C LEU A 135 -0.18 -5.22 20.61
N GLN A 136 0.67 -6.04 20.01
CA GLN A 136 1.22 -5.86 18.67
C GLN A 136 0.48 -6.77 17.70
N ILE A 137 0.24 -6.29 16.47
CA ILE A 137 -0.27 -7.12 15.39
C ILE A 137 0.80 -7.35 14.33
N ARG A 138 0.92 -8.61 13.90
CA ARG A 138 1.82 -8.98 12.82
C ARG A 138 1.37 -8.40 11.48
N ILE A 139 2.31 -7.90 10.69
CA ILE A 139 2.04 -7.43 9.34
C ILE A 139 2.84 -8.28 8.34
N PRO A 140 2.18 -9.11 7.52
CA PRO A 140 2.89 -10.04 6.64
C PRO A 140 3.70 -9.31 5.56
N GLN A 141 5.03 -9.27 5.71
CA GLN A 141 5.95 -8.57 4.79
C GLN A 141 5.75 -8.98 3.32
N LYS A 142 5.53 -10.27 3.05
CA LYS A 142 5.27 -10.76 1.69
C LYS A 142 4.05 -10.11 1.05
N LYS A 143 2.94 -10.00 1.80
CA LYS A 143 1.72 -9.36 1.30
C LYS A 143 1.90 -7.84 1.17
N LEU A 144 2.66 -7.22 2.07
CA LEU A 144 2.99 -5.79 1.98
C LEU A 144 3.75 -5.48 0.69
N VAL A 145 4.76 -6.29 0.35
CA VAL A 145 5.51 -6.14 -0.90
C VAL A 145 4.58 -6.29 -2.11
N ILE A 146 3.60 -7.19 -2.07
CA ILE A 146 2.61 -7.35 -3.14
C ILE A 146 1.75 -6.08 -3.26
N LEU A 147 1.25 -5.55 -2.14
CA LEU A 147 0.45 -4.31 -2.10
C LEU A 147 1.23 -3.12 -2.69
N VAL A 148 2.47 -2.88 -2.25
CA VAL A 148 3.27 -1.77 -2.76
C VAL A 148 3.57 -1.94 -4.24
N LYS A 149 3.88 -3.17 -4.69
CA LYS A 149 4.06 -3.47 -6.13
C LYS A 149 2.79 -3.19 -6.93
N LYS A 150 1.62 -3.50 -6.38
CA LYS A 150 0.32 -3.19 -6.99
C LYS A 150 0.15 -1.69 -7.18
N ILE A 151 0.43 -0.90 -6.14
CA ILE A 151 0.38 0.57 -6.20
C ILE A 151 1.34 1.10 -7.27
N VAL A 152 2.61 0.69 -7.22
CA VAL A 152 3.65 1.13 -8.18
C VAL A 152 3.28 0.79 -9.63
N ARG A 153 2.76 -0.41 -9.89
CA ARG A 153 2.28 -0.80 -11.23
C ARG A 153 1.14 0.07 -11.72
N GLY A 154 0.22 0.42 -10.83
CA GLY A 154 -0.84 1.38 -11.12
C GLY A 154 -0.31 2.77 -11.44
N LEU A 155 0.63 3.27 -10.62
CA LEU A 155 1.26 4.58 -10.81
C LEU A 155 1.97 4.68 -12.15
N GLU A 156 2.72 3.66 -12.55
CA GLU A 156 3.39 3.60 -13.85
C GLU A 156 2.41 3.67 -15.03
N PHE A 157 1.25 3.02 -14.89
CA PHE A 157 0.20 3.11 -15.89
C PHE A 157 -0.41 4.51 -15.96
N LYS A 158 -0.71 5.12 -14.82
CA LYS A 158 -1.42 6.41 -14.77
C LYS A 158 -0.52 7.63 -15.04
N LEU A 159 0.71 7.62 -14.54
CA LEU A 159 1.66 8.74 -14.64
C LEU A 159 2.50 8.69 -15.92
N HIS A 160 2.79 7.49 -16.42
CA HIS A 160 3.75 7.29 -17.50
C HIS A 160 3.18 6.52 -18.68
N SER A 161 1.88 6.21 -18.67
CA SER A 161 1.19 5.48 -19.74
C SER A 161 1.91 4.19 -20.14
N ARG A 162 2.53 3.49 -19.18
CA ARG A 162 3.33 2.29 -19.44
C ARG A 162 3.08 1.17 -18.44
N LEU A 163 3.45 -0.04 -18.85
CA LEU A 163 3.39 -1.23 -17.99
C LEU A 163 4.78 -1.55 -17.43
N VAL A 164 4.84 -2.07 -16.21
CA VAL A 164 6.08 -2.65 -15.67
C VAL A 164 6.25 -4.06 -16.24
N GLU A 165 6.96 -4.14 -17.37
CA GLU A 165 7.18 -5.38 -18.11
C GLU A 165 8.11 -6.37 -17.40
N VAL A 166 8.15 -7.62 -17.90
CA VAL A 166 8.97 -8.72 -17.34
C VAL A 166 10.46 -8.37 -17.27
N GLY A 167 10.95 -7.49 -18.14
CA GLY A 167 12.33 -6.99 -18.15
C GLY A 167 12.70 -6.05 -17.01
N ARG A 168 11.74 -5.71 -16.13
CA ARG A 168 11.93 -4.79 -15.00
C ARG A 168 11.49 -5.44 -13.69
N ARG A 169 12.16 -5.08 -12.59
CA ARG A 169 11.78 -5.46 -11.23
C ARG A 169 11.39 -4.24 -10.43
N ILE A 170 10.48 -4.47 -9.50
CA ILE A 170 10.11 -3.51 -8.46
C ILE A 170 10.73 -4.02 -7.16
N TRP A 171 11.65 -3.25 -6.60
CA TRP A 171 12.11 -3.44 -5.23
C TRP A 171 11.30 -2.57 -4.29
N VAL A 172 11.01 -3.10 -3.11
CA VAL A 172 10.21 -2.42 -2.10
C VAL A 172 11.04 -2.33 -0.84
N TYR A 173 11.10 -1.14 -0.28
CA TYR A 173 11.87 -0.79 0.89
C TYR A 173 10.95 -0.13 1.92
N ARG A 174 11.22 -0.40 3.18
CA ARG A 174 10.47 0.14 4.31
C ARG A 174 11.46 0.65 5.33
N PRO A 175 11.56 1.97 5.57
CA PRO A 175 12.42 2.50 6.61
C PRO A 175 12.12 1.80 7.95
N THR A 176 13.14 1.27 8.59
CA THR A 176 13.07 0.66 9.93
C THR A 176 14.19 1.26 10.76
N GLN A 177 13.93 1.53 12.04
CA GLN A 177 14.93 2.12 12.94
C GLN A 177 16.21 1.26 13.09
N ASP A 178 16.16 -0.03 12.74
CA ASP A 178 17.25 -0.99 13.01
C ASP A 178 17.99 -1.50 11.74
N ASN A 179 18.00 -0.75 10.63
CA ASN A 179 18.68 -1.21 9.40
C ASN A 179 19.59 -0.14 8.75
N PRO A 180 20.86 -0.03 9.18
CA PRO A 180 21.80 0.97 8.68
C PRO A 180 22.05 0.93 7.16
N GLN A 181 22.03 -0.27 6.56
CA GLN A 181 22.22 -0.43 5.12
C GLN A 181 21.01 0.08 4.32
N LEU A 182 19.82 -0.05 4.90
CA LEU A 182 18.61 0.51 4.33
C LEU A 182 18.64 2.03 4.40
N ASP A 183 19.17 2.60 5.49
CA ASP A 183 19.31 4.05 5.64
C ASP A 183 20.21 4.65 4.55
N ILE A 184 21.30 3.98 4.18
CA ILE A 184 22.15 4.41 3.05
C ILE A 184 21.35 4.46 1.74
N THR A 185 20.59 3.41 1.45
CA THR A 185 19.76 3.33 0.22
C THR A 185 18.68 4.41 0.22
N ILE A 186 17.95 4.56 1.33
CA ILE A 186 16.90 5.56 1.47
C ILE A 186 17.47 6.98 1.41
N ASN A 187 18.65 7.23 2.00
CA ASN A 187 19.30 8.54 1.92
C ASN A 187 19.72 8.88 0.48
N ARG A 188 20.18 7.89 -0.31
CA ARG A 188 20.41 8.06 -1.75
C ARG A 188 19.12 8.39 -2.49
N PHE A 189 18.03 7.71 -2.17
CA PHE A 189 16.72 8.00 -2.76
C PHE A 189 16.23 9.40 -2.40
N LYS A 190 16.35 9.81 -1.13
CA LYS A 190 16.05 11.17 -0.68
C LYS A 190 16.88 12.20 -1.43
N ALA A 191 18.18 11.97 -1.60
CA ALA A 191 19.05 12.87 -2.36
C ALA A 191 18.64 12.98 -3.84
N LEU A 192 18.19 11.88 -4.46
CA LEU A 192 17.67 11.90 -5.83
C LEU A 192 16.34 12.66 -5.92
N LEU A 193 15.44 12.45 -4.97
CA LEU A 193 14.18 13.19 -4.90
C LEU A 193 14.40 14.67 -4.57
N ALA A 194 15.39 15.03 -3.75
CA ALA A 194 15.62 16.41 -3.32
C ALA A 194 16.02 17.36 -4.47
N LYS A 195 16.52 16.81 -5.59
CA LYS A 195 16.90 17.64 -6.75
C LYS A 195 15.67 18.23 -7.43
N GLU A 196 14.67 17.40 -7.74
CA GLU A 196 13.40 17.82 -8.38
C GLU A 196 12.30 16.76 -8.09
N PRO A 197 11.64 16.79 -6.92
CA PRO A 197 10.63 15.78 -6.61
C PRO A 197 9.32 16.14 -7.31
N ILE A 198 8.80 15.23 -8.14
CA ILE A 198 7.43 15.35 -8.61
C ILE A 198 6.54 14.76 -7.51
N SER A 199 5.80 15.62 -6.82
CA SER A 199 4.84 15.23 -5.80
C SER A 199 3.43 15.27 -6.35
N VAL A 200 2.68 14.18 -6.18
CA VAL A 200 1.29 14.07 -6.59
C VAL A 200 0.44 13.71 -5.38
N ASN A 201 -0.53 14.58 -5.10
CA ASN A 201 -1.58 14.33 -4.13
C ASN A 201 -2.63 13.43 -4.78
N CYS A 202 -2.79 12.21 -4.26
CA CYS A 202 -3.70 11.20 -4.79
C CYS A 202 -5.03 11.16 -4.00
N GLY A 203 -5.34 12.24 -3.29
CA GLY A 203 -6.48 12.41 -2.39
C GLY A 203 -6.10 12.33 -0.91
N PRO A 204 -7.09 12.50 0.00
CA PRO A 204 -6.83 12.57 1.44
C PRO A 204 -6.08 11.34 1.95
N GLY A 205 -4.90 11.58 2.53
CA GLY A 205 -4.05 10.53 3.08
C GLY A 205 -3.17 9.80 2.06
N PHE A 206 -3.06 10.24 0.81
CA PHE A 206 -2.14 9.61 -0.15
C PHE A 206 -1.24 10.63 -0.81
N ILE A 207 0.05 10.55 -0.51
CA ILE A 207 1.08 11.38 -1.15
C ILE A 207 2.07 10.46 -1.84
N VAL A 208 2.31 10.72 -3.12
CA VAL A 208 3.34 10.05 -3.89
C VAL A 208 4.36 11.08 -4.32
N SER A 209 5.62 10.85 -4.00
CA SER A 209 6.73 11.60 -4.57
C SER A 209 7.56 10.64 -5.42
N TYR A 210 7.98 11.05 -6.61
CA TYR A 210 8.82 10.21 -7.44
C TYR A 210 9.87 11.00 -8.19
N GLY A 211 10.93 10.30 -8.59
CA GLY A 211 12.06 10.85 -9.32
C GLY A 211 12.55 9.86 -10.36
N ILE A 212 12.95 10.39 -11.51
CA ILE A 212 13.49 9.62 -12.63
C ILE A 212 15.00 9.83 -12.64
N ASN A 213 15.77 8.74 -12.67
CA ASN A 213 17.22 8.84 -12.78
C ASN A 213 17.58 9.47 -14.14
N PRO A 214 18.29 10.62 -14.18
CA PRO A 214 18.58 11.32 -15.44
C PRO A 214 19.50 10.52 -16.36
N TYR A 215 20.35 9.65 -15.79
CA TYR A 215 21.27 8.80 -16.55
C TYR A 215 20.64 7.48 -16.99
N ASN A 216 19.50 7.11 -16.39
CA ASN A 216 18.76 5.92 -16.77
C ASN A 216 17.26 6.13 -16.58
N LYS A 217 16.59 6.57 -17.65
CA LYS A 217 15.13 6.82 -17.66
C LYS A 217 14.28 5.58 -17.33
N GLY A 218 14.88 4.38 -17.33
CA GLY A 218 14.25 3.14 -16.88
C GLY A 218 14.29 2.93 -15.37
N HIS A 219 15.06 3.73 -14.63
CA HIS A 219 15.17 3.70 -13.17
C HIS A 219 14.33 4.83 -12.56
N ILE A 220 13.24 4.45 -11.91
CA ILE A 220 12.33 5.38 -11.22
C ILE A 220 12.25 4.98 -9.76
N ILE A 221 12.28 5.99 -8.88
CA ILE A 221 12.13 5.83 -7.45
C ILE A 221 10.82 6.48 -7.02
N TYR A 222 10.06 5.77 -6.19
CA TYR A 222 8.82 6.21 -5.58
C TYR A 222 8.97 6.25 -4.07
N LYS A 223 8.50 7.33 -3.47
CA LYS A 223 8.13 7.46 -2.06
C LYS A 223 6.61 7.51 -2.01
N ILE A 224 6.00 6.58 -1.28
CA ILE A 224 4.55 6.47 -1.10
C ILE A 224 4.27 6.65 0.38
N LEU A 225 3.50 7.69 0.72
CA LEU A 225 3.06 7.96 2.08
C LEU A 225 1.55 7.73 2.16
N ILE A 226 1.16 6.83 3.07
CA ILE A 226 -0.23 6.44 3.30
C ILE A 226 -0.67 6.90 4.69
N TRP A 227 -1.75 7.66 4.71
CA TRP A 227 -2.38 8.34 5.84
C TRP A 227 -1.40 9.12 6.71
N ASN A 228 -0.30 9.64 6.15
CA ASN A 228 0.82 10.27 6.89
C ASN A 228 1.57 9.37 7.89
N HIS A 229 1.19 8.09 8.01
CA HIS A 229 1.76 7.17 9.01
C HIS A 229 2.66 6.10 8.38
N PHE A 230 2.37 5.67 7.15
CA PHE A 230 3.06 4.56 6.53
C PHE A 230 3.86 5.01 5.31
N GLU A 231 5.17 5.08 5.49
CA GLU A 231 6.12 5.42 4.45
C GLU A 231 6.68 4.14 3.80
N PHE A 232 6.50 4.03 2.48
CA PHE A 232 7.08 2.99 1.66
C PHE A 232 7.93 3.62 0.57
N TRP A 233 9.03 2.95 0.25
CA TRP A 233 9.86 3.29 -0.88
C TRP A 233 9.83 2.14 -1.88
N ALA A 234 9.90 2.48 -3.15
CA ALA A 234 10.07 1.49 -4.19
C ALA A 234 10.97 2.03 -5.28
N GLU A 235 11.73 1.14 -5.92
CA GLU A 235 12.41 1.48 -7.16
C GLU A 235 12.04 0.48 -8.25
N ILE A 236 12.03 0.97 -9.48
CA ILE A 236 11.89 0.16 -10.68
C ILE A 236 13.26 0.10 -11.34
N VAL A 237 13.80 -1.09 -11.54
CA VAL A 237 15.10 -1.27 -12.19
C VAL A 237 15.01 -2.30 -13.33
N PRO A 238 15.67 -2.07 -14.46
CA PRO A 238 15.94 -3.08 -15.48
C PRO A 238 16.62 -4.32 -14.88
N ASN A 239 16.20 -5.52 -15.29
CA ASN A 239 16.79 -6.79 -14.85
C ASN A 239 18.29 -6.88 -15.11
N LYS A 240 18.78 -6.23 -16.18
CA LYS A 240 20.21 -6.23 -16.57
C LYS A 240 21.13 -5.50 -15.58
N MET A 241 20.58 -4.68 -14.68
CA MET A 241 21.36 -3.93 -13.68
C MET A 241 21.53 -4.66 -12.34
N ILE A 242 21.02 -5.89 -12.21
CA ILE A 242 21.20 -6.71 -11.01
C ILE A 242 22.58 -7.35 -11.10
N ARG A 243 23.61 -6.63 -10.64
CA ARG A 243 24.88 -7.27 -10.29
C ARG A 243 24.60 -8.16 -9.07
N LYS A 244 24.97 -9.44 -9.17
CA LYS A 244 24.88 -10.42 -8.09
C LYS A 244 25.61 -9.94 -6.84
#